data_AF-A0A9P0LZX8-F1
#
_entry.id   AF-A0A9P0LZX8-F1
#
_cell.length_a   1.000
_cell.length_b   1.000
_cell.length_c   1.000
_cell.angle_alpha   90.00
_cell.angle_beta   90.00
_cell.angle_gamma   90.00
#
_symmetry.space_group_name_H-M   'P 1'
#
loop_
_entity.id
_entity.type
_entity.pdbx_description
1 polymer ?
#
loop_
_entity_poly.entity_id
_entity_poly.type
_entity_poly.pdbx_seq_one_letter_code
_entity_poly.pdbx_strand_id
1 'polypeptide(L)'
;MRVKLAVQTFSSSVSDALEYCEKDLNIPSFQYAEATATFCKNINNVSDLLNTRNFIGSTQFKKPLYKGSEEFLRNFVQTSISYSSTVTNYEGVNILQTSRKTGFLGLIICLVSVQNLFEDLVKSGTLNFLLTYKLSQDHLEMFFAAVRRRGGFSNNPTAWQFEQAYKRLLIHSEIASSESANCLAQDSTSILNVTSKKVKNPSLDVLYEFEEDFSPDLQEQYIVNHNKILNCVYICDVVEYIAGFVSKKLGQTLNCNECAKSVTTSDSTCKLLNRKNRGGLSKPTKDVVKVCTVAEGIIKTETNFSIPNIMLKLISAAMRNLNFRELFLCLSEHCTEQDPLDGHIIQLIRLILKNYFTIRLHHINSTKNQITDRIRQRLTKTIHFRNQ
;
A
#
# COMPACT_ATOMS: atom_id res chain seq x y z
N MET A 1 2.91 16.38 -12.57
CA MET A 1 1.96 15.27 -12.76
C MET A 1 2.04 14.37 -11.54
N ARG A 2 0.94 13.80 -11.04
CA ARG A 2 0.94 12.89 -9.87
C ARG A 2 0.47 11.50 -10.28
N VAL A 3 1.40 10.64 -10.66
CA VAL A 3 1.10 9.25 -11.07
C VAL A 3 0.53 8.45 -9.90
N LYS A 4 0.97 8.72 -8.67
CA LYS A 4 0.49 8.08 -7.43
C LYS A 4 -1.05 8.06 -7.33
N LEU A 5 -1.72 9.16 -7.65
CA LEU A 5 -3.18 9.24 -7.56
C LEU A 5 -3.86 8.31 -8.56
N ALA A 6 -3.38 8.26 -9.80
CA ALA A 6 -3.94 7.38 -10.82
C ALA A 6 -3.74 5.90 -10.48
N VAL A 7 -2.55 5.53 -9.99
CA VAL A 7 -2.25 4.16 -9.55
C VAL A 7 -3.13 3.75 -8.35
N GLN A 8 -3.40 4.68 -7.42
CA GLN A 8 -4.31 4.42 -6.31
C GLN A 8 -5.76 4.22 -6.77
N THR A 9 -6.23 5.01 -7.75
CA THR A 9 -7.59 4.88 -8.31
C THR A 9 -7.80 3.54 -9.00
N PHE A 10 -6.86 3.09 -9.82
CA PHE A 10 -6.94 1.82 -10.54
C PHE A 10 -6.25 0.69 -9.77
N SER A 11 -6.36 0.68 -8.44
CA SER A 11 -5.74 -0.35 -7.63
C SER A 11 -6.64 -1.58 -7.49
N SER A 12 -6.00 -2.73 -7.27
CA SER A 12 -6.71 -3.97 -6.93
C SER A 12 -7.58 -3.84 -5.67
N SER A 13 -7.18 -3.01 -4.69
CA SER A 13 -8.00 -2.79 -3.48
C SER A 13 -9.30 -2.04 -3.78
N VAL A 14 -9.28 -1.08 -4.72
CA VAL A 14 -10.51 -0.40 -5.18
C VAL A 14 -11.45 -1.38 -5.87
N SER A 15 -10.92 -2.29 -6.68
CA SER A 15 -11.70 -3.37 -7.30
C SER A 15 -12.33 -4.28 -6.23
N ASP A 16 -11.54 -4.75 -5.26
CA ASP A 16 -12.02 -5.60 -4.17
C ASP A 16 -13.11 -4.90 -3.33
N ALA A 17 -12.97 -3.59 -3.11
CA ALA A 17 -13.96 -2.78 -2.40
C ALA A 17 -15.28 -2.59 -3.18
N LEU A 18 -15.20 -2.35 -4.49
CA LEU A 18 -16.39 -2.23 -5.36
C LEU A 18 -17.19 -3.54 -5.36
N GLU A 19 -16.52 -4.68 -5.54
CA GLU A 19 -17.19 -5.97 -5.51
C GLU A 19 -17.73 -6.32 -4.12
N TYR A 20 -17.03 -5.93 -3.05
CA TYR A 20 -17.51 -6.12 -1.68
C TYR A 20 -18.81 -5.33 -1.42
N CYS A 21 -18.85 -4.06 -1.84
CA CYS A 21 -20.06 -3.24 -1.71
C CYS A 21 -21.25 -3.79 -2.52
N GLU A 22 -21.00 -4.30 -3.72
CA GLU A 22 -22.02 -4.84 -4.62
C GLU A 22 -22.48 -6.24 -4.22
N LYS A 23 -21.57 -7.21 -4.08
CA LYS A 23 -21.90 -8.64 -3.93
C LYS A 23 -22.09 -9.07 -2.48
N ASP A 24 -21.36 -8.46 -1.55
CA ASP A 24 -21.36 -8.92 -0.14
C ASP A 24 -22.29 -8.11 0.75
N LEU A 25 -22.32 -6.78 0.54
CA LEU A 25 -23.18 -5.84 1.26
C LEU A 25 -24.49 -5.51 0.52
N ASN A 26 -24.59 -5.82 -0.77
CA ASN A 26 -25.77 -5.55 -1.62
C ASN A 26 -26.24 -4.09 -1.52
N ILE A 27 -25.32 -3.12 -1.55
CA ILE A 27 -25.66 -1.70 -1.42
C ILE A 27 -26.29 -1.21 -2.75
N PRO A 28 -27.52 -0.65 -2.74
CA PRO A 28 -28.21 -0.25 -3.98
C PRO A 28 -27.44 0.76 -4.84
N SER A 29 -26.68 1.67 -4.22
CA SER A 29 -25.87 2.66 -4.93
C SER A 29 -24.67 2.09 -5.70
N PHE A 30 -24.31 0.83 -5.46
CA PHE A 30 -23.20 0.13 -6.11
C PHE A 30 -23.69 -0.97 -7.08
N GLN A 31 -24.96 -0.93 -7.48
CA GLN A 31 -25.47 -1.87 -8.48
C GLN A 31 -24.73 -1.69 -9.81
N TYR A 32 -24.32 -2.79 -10.44
CA TYR A 32 -23.53 -2.84 -11.68
C TYR A 32 -22.08 -2.34 -11.54
N ALA A 33 -21.55 -2.30 -10.32
CA ALA A 33 -20.15 -1.91 -10.07
C ALA A 33 -19.14 -2.94 -10.61
N GLU A 34 -19.55 -4.18 -10.86
CA GLU A 34 -18.71 -5.30 -11.33
C GLU A 34 -17.92 -4.96 -12.60
N ALA A 35 -18.54 -4.28 -13.57
CA ALA A 35 -17.86 -3.87 -14.80
C ALA A 35 -16.70 -2.89 -14.50
N THR A 36 -16.93 -1.96 -13.57
CA THR A 36 -15.91 -0.98 -13.13
C THR A 36 -14.82 -1.67 -12.31
N ALA A 37 -15.18 -2.59 -11.42
CA ALA A 37 -14.24 -3.38 -10.64
C ALA A 37 -13.31 -4.19 -11.55
N THR A 38 -13.87 -4.84 -12.58
CA THR A 38 -13.13 -5.59 -13.59
C THR A 38 -12.17 -4.70 -14.36
N PHE A 39 -12.63 -3.52 -14.78
CA PHE A 39 -11.78 -2.53 -15.45
C PHE A 39 -10.59 -2.10 -14.58
N CYS A 40 -10.84 -1.70 -13.33
CA CYS A 40 -9.77 -1.33 -12.39
C CYS A 40 -8.76 -2.46 -12.18
N LYS A 41 -9.22 -3.69 -12.05
CA LYS A 41 -8.36 -4.87 -11.88
C LYS A 41 -7.48 -5.14 -13.09
N ASN A 42 -8.05 -5.02 -14.29
CA ASN A 42 -7.30 -5.22 -15.53
C ASN A 42 -6.20 -4.16 -15.69
N ILE A 43 -6.53 -2.88 -15.45
CA ILE A 43 -5.53 -1.80 -15.49
C ILE A 43 -4.47 -1.97 -14.40
N ASN A 44 -4.85 -2.37 -13.17
CA ASN A 44 -3.91 -2.69 -12.09
C ASN A 44 -2.90 -3.75 -12.55
N ASN A 45 -3.38 -4.86 -13.09
CA ASN A 45 -2.54 -6.00 -13.46
C ASN A 45 -1.59 -5.67 -14.60
N VAL A 46 -2.06 -4.90 -15.60
CA VAL A 46 -1.21 -4.40 -16.69
C VAL A 46 -0.13 -3.48 -16.13
N SER A 47 -0.50 -2.55 -15.25
CA SER A 47 0.46 -1.62 -14.64
C SER A 47 1.47 -2.33 -13.74
N ASP A 48 1.05 -3.34 -12.98
CA ASP A 48 1.93 -4.14 -12.12
C ASP A 48 2.94 -4.93 -12.96
N LEU A 49 2.49 -5.57 -14.05
CA LEU A 49 3.35 -6.31 -14.97
C LEU A 49 4.39 -5.41 -15.65
N LEU A 50 4.01 -4.17 -15.99
CA LEU A 50 4.92 -3.21 -16.61
C LEU A 50 5.84 -2.48 -15.59
N ASN A 51 5.73 -2.77 -14.30
CA ASN A 51 6.49 -2.12 -13.22
C ASN A 51 7.07 -3.13 -12.21
N THR A 52 7.56 -4.27 -12.70
CA THR A 52 8.17 -5.31 -11.86
C THR A 52 9.59 -4.91 -11.43
N ARG A 53 9.88 -4.99 -10.13
CA ARG A 53 11.13 -4.49 -9.52
C ARG A 53 12.00 -5.57 -8.88
N ASN A 54 11.37 -6.53 -8.20
CA ASN A 54 12.08 -7.55 -7.44
C ASN A 54 11.27 -8.86 -7.38
N PHE A 55 11.89 -9.91 -6.85
CA PHE A 55 11.28 -11.23 -6.68
C PHE A 55 10.26 -11.31 -5.53
N ILE A 56 10.18 -10.27 -4.69
CA ILE A 56 9.38 -10.22 -3.46
C ILE A 56 7.93 -9.76 -3.76
N GLY A 57 7.58 -9.60 -5.05
CA GLY A 57 6.22 -9.24 -5.47
C GLY A 57 5.15 -10.16 -4.89
N SER A 58 4.16 -9.56 -4.22
CA SER A 58 3.05 -10.28 -3.57
C SER A 58 2.10 -10.95 -4.55
N THR A 59 2.05 -10.49 -5.79
CA THR A 59 1.21 -11.04 -6.87
C THR A 59 2.07 -11.55 -8.01
N GLN A 60 1.54 -12.48 -8.81
CA GLN A 60 2.23 -12.99 -10.00
C GLN A 60 2.59 -11.86 -10.98
N PHE A 61 1.75 -10.83 -11.10
CA PHE A 61 1.99 -9.65 -11.94
C PHE A 61 3.12 -8.76 -11.43
N LYS A 62 3.51 -8.85 -10.15
CA LYS A 62 4.61 -8.08 -9.57
C LYS A 62 5.94 -8.84 -9.56
N LYS A 63 5.96 -10.08 -10.07
CA LYS A 63 7.16 -10.92 -10.11
C LYS A 63 7.89 -10.77 -11.45
N PRO A 64 9.24 -10.95 -11.46
CA PRO A 64 10.01 -10.89 -12.69
C PRO A 64 9.59 -11.98 -13.67
N LEU A 65 9.70 -11.70 -14.96
CA LEU A 65 9.42 -12.69 -16.00
C LEU A 65 10.64 -13.60 -16.19
N TYR A 66 10.47 -14.90 -16.02
CA TYR A 66 11.50 -15.93 -16.23
C TYR A 66 11.02 -16.96 -17.25
N LYS A 67 11.90 -17.88 -17.69
CA LYS A 67 11.59 -18.85 -18.76
C LYS A 67 10.25 -19.60 -18.58
N GLY A 68 9.88 -19.95 -17.35
CA GLY A 68 8.61 -20.64 -17.04
C GLY A 68 7.36 -19.75 -17.08
N SER A 69 7.49 -18.44 -17.30
CA SER A 69 6.35 -17.50 -17.37
C SER A 69 5.82 -17.29 -18.80
N GLU A 70 6.34 -18.00 -19.80
CA GLU A 70 6.00 -17.80 -21.22
C GLU A 70 4.49 -17.93 -21.49
N GLU A 71 3.89 -19.04 -21.07
CA GLU A 71 2.46 -19.30 -21.30
C GLU A 71 1.57 -18.27 -20.60
N PHE A 72 1.94 -17.90 -19.36
CA PHE A 72 1.27 -16.86 -18.60
C PHE A 72 1.33 -15.51 -19.32
N LEU A 73 2.53 -15.09 -19.77
CA LEU A 73 2.72 -13.82 -20.44
C LEU A 73 1.90 -13.76 -21.73
N ARG A 74 1.98 -14.80 -22.57
CA ARG A 74 1.24 -14.88 -23.83
C ARG A 74 -0.27 -14.83 -23.61
N ASN A 75 -0.79 -15.59 -22.65
CA ASN A 75 -2.22 -15.59 -22.34
C ASN A 75 -2.66 -14.22 -21.78
N PHE A 76 -1.86 -13.61 -20.91
CA PHE A 76 -2.17 -12.31 -20.33
C PHE A 76 -2.18 -11.19 -21.37
N VAL A 77 -1.20 -11.16 -22.27
CA VAL A 77 -1.15 -10.17 -23.37
C VAL A 77 -2.36 -10.33 -24.28
N GLN A 78 -2.67 -11.56 -24.71
CA GLN A 78 -3.83 -11.83 -25.57
C GLN A 78 -5.16 -11.40 -24.90
N THR A 79 -5.33 -11.74 -23.62
CA THR A 79 -6.52 -11.37 -22.83
C THR A 79 -6.62 -9.84 -22.64
N SER A 80 -5.48 -9.17 -22.43
CA SER A 80 -5.46 -7.72 -22.24
C SER A 80 -5.80 -6.97 -23.54
N ILE A 81 -5.32 -7.46 -24.69
CA ILE A 81 -5.62 -6.91 -26.00
C ILE A 81 -7.09 -7.14 -26.35
N SER A 82 -7.60 -8.36 -26.16
CA SER A 82 -9.01 -8.68 -26.43
C SER A 82 -9.92 -7.83 -25.54
N TYR A 83 -9.64 -7.71 -24.24
CA TYR A 83 -10.41 -6.84 -23.35
C TYR A 83 -10.37 -5.38 -23.81
N SER A 84 -9.20 -4.84 -24.14
CA SER A 84 -9.07 -3.45 -24.63
C SER A 84 -9.89 -3.20 -25.91
N SER A 85 -10.05 -4.21 -26.76
CA SER A 85 -10.90 -4.15 -27.96
C SER A 85 -12.41 -4.22 -27.67
N THR A 86 -12.82 -4.57 -26.46
CA THR A 86 -14.24 -4.58 -26.05
C THR A 86 -14.67 -3.30 -25.32
N VAL A 87 -13.71 -2.49 -24.84
CA VAL A 87 -14.05 -1.29 -24.06
C VAL A 87 -14.56 -0.18 -24.98
N THR A 88 -15.75 0.32 -24.69
CA THR A 88 -16.42 1.40 -25.43
C THR A 88 -16.62 2.63 -24.55
N ASN A 89 -16.82 3.78 -25.20
CA ASN A 89 -17.29 4.99 -24.52
C ASN A 89 -18.80 4.92 -24.23
N TYR A 90 -19.36 5.97 -23.62
CA TYR A 90 -20.80 6.08 -23.35
C TYR A 90 -21.67 6.08 -24.63
N GLU A 91 -21.08 6.29 -25.81
CA GLU A 91 -21.74 6.30 -27.12
C GLU A 91 -21.61 4.95 -27.85
N GLY A 92 -20.96 3.95 -27.23
CA GLY A 92 -20.73 2.63 -27.84
C GLY A 92 -19.56 2.58 -28.82
N VAL A 93 -18.80 3.66 -28.98
CA VAL A 93 -17.59 3.72 -29.82
C VAL A 93 -16.42 3.11 -29.07
N ASN A 94 -15.66 2.24 -29.76
CA ASN A 94 -14.46 1.62 -29.20
C ASN A 94 -13.43 2.67 -28.75
N ILE A 95 -12.87 2.51 -27.54
CA ILE A 95 -11.88 3.45 -26.99
C ILE A 95 -10.68 3.67 -27.92
N LEU A 96 -10.25 2.63 -28.66
CA LEU A 96 -9.12 2.71 -29.60
C LEU A 96 -9.39 3.59 -30.82
N GLN A 97 -10.66 3.89 -31.12
CA GLN A 97 -11.07 4.77 -32.21
C GLN A 97 -11.33 6.21 -31.76
N THR A 98 -11.41 6.44 -30.45
CA THR A 98 -11.66 7.78 -29.88
C THR A 98 -10.42 8.68 -29.90
N SER A 99 -10.61 9.97 -29.63
CA SER A 99 -9.50 10.93 -29.41
C SER A 99 -8.62 10.61 -28.20
N ARG A 100 -9.10 9.77 -27.27
CA ARG A 100 -8.38 9.33 -26.05
C ARG A 100 -7.65 8.00 -26.22
N LYS A 101 -7.52 7.50 -27.45
CA LYS A 101 -6.88 6.20 -27.76
C LYS A 101 -5.42 6.06 -27.36
N THR A 102 -4.68 7.17 -27.25
CA THR A 102 -3.21 7.16 -27.10
C THR A 102 -2.74 6.42 -25.85
N GLY A 103 -3.41 6.57 -24.71
CA GLY A 103 -3.03 5.87 -23.47
C GLY A 103 -3.20 4.36 -23.58
N PHE A 104 -4.35 3.91 -24.08
CA PHE A 104 -4.67 2.49 -24.25
C PHE A 104 -3.82 1.82 -25.33
N LEU A 105 -3.61 2.51 -26.46
CA LEU A 105 -2.71 2.05 -27.51
C LEU A 105 -1.28 1.91 -27.00
N GLY A 106 -0.81 2.87 -26.19
CA GLY A 106 0.50 2.80 -25.54
C GLY A 106 0.64 1.57 -24.64
N LEU A 107 -0.37 1.25 -23.83
CA LEU A 107 -0.37 0.04 -23.00
C LEU A 107 -0.31 -1.24 -23.84
N ILE A 108 -1.08 -1.33 -24.92
CA ILE A 108 -1.07 -2.49 -25.83
C ILE A 108 0.32 -2.65 -26.47
N ILE A 109 0.90 -1.57 -26.98
CA ILE A 109 2.24 -1.59 -27.59
C ILE A 109 3.29 -2.03 -26.55
N CYS A 110 3.24 -1.51 -25.32
CA CYS A 110 4.14 -1.91 -24.26
C CYS A 110 4.03 -3.41 -23.94
N LEU A 111 2.81 -3.96 -23.86
CA LEU A 111 2.59 -5.37 -23.61
C LEU A 111 3.19 -6.27 -24.71
N VAL A 112 2.94 -5.92 -25.97
CA VAL A 112 3.52 -6.64 -27.12
C VAL A 112 5.04 -6.50 -27.14
N SER A 113 5.57 -5.32 -26.87
CA SER A 113 7.02 -5.09 -26.81
C SER A 113 7.70 -5.88 -25.70
N VAL A 114 7.07 -6.00 -24.51
CA VAL A 114 7.59 -6.81 -23.40
C VAL A 114 7.56 -8.30 -23.77
N GLN A 115 6.52 -8.77 -24.45
CA GLN A 115 6.47 -10.15 -24.94
C GLN A 115 7.61 -10.44 -25.92
N ASN A 116 7.82 -9.60 -26.92
CA ASN A 116 8.89 -9.78 -27.90
C ASN A 116 10.28 -9.71 -27.22
N LEU A 117 10.47 -8.77 -26.29
CA LEU A 117 11.71 -8.64 -25.53
C LEU A 117 11.99 -9.88 -24.65
N PHE A 118 10.93 -10.47 -24.09
CA PHE A 118 11.04 -11.72 -23.33
C PHE A 118 11.47 -12.89 -24.22
N GLU A 119 10.89 -13.01 -25.41
CA GLU A 119 11.28 -14.01 -26.41
C GLU A 119 12.75 -13.82 -26.83
N ASP A 120 13.17 -12.59 -27.11
CA ASP A 120 14.52 -12.30 -27.60
C ASP A 120 15.60 -12.43 -26.52
N LEU A 121 15.35 -12.02 -25.28
CA LEU A 121 16.38 -11.96 -24.23
C LEU A 121 16.32 -13.12 -23.24
N VAL A 122 15.13 -13.53 -22.81
CA VAL A 122 14.98 -14.57 -21.78
C VAL A 122 14.98 -15.96 -22.41
N LYS A 123 14.28 -16.13 -23.53
CA LYS A 123 14.21 -17.43 -24.23
C LYS A 123 15.54 -17.79 -24.90
N SER A 124 16.23 -16.81 -25.50
CA SER A 124 17.59 -16.99 -26.04
C SER A 124 18.63 -17.36 -24.98
N GLY A 125 18.32 -17.14 -23.69
CA GLY A 125 19.23 -17.41 -22.58
C GLY A 125 20.20 -16.27 -22.29
N THR A 126 20.04 -15.11 -22.92
CA THR A 126 20.87 -13.92 -22.63
C THR A 126 20.61 -13.39 -21.23
N LEU A 127 19.35 -13.40 -20.78
CA LEU A 127 18.93 -13.01 -19.43
C LEU A 127 18.20 -14.15 -18.73
N ASN A 128 18.46 -14.31 -17.42
CA ASN A 128 17.73 -15.29 -16.59
C ASN A 128 16.29 -14.84 -16.29
N PHE A 129 16.08 -13.53 -16.18
CA PHE A 129 14.79 -12.91 -15.90
C PHE A 129 14.74 -11.48 -16.44
N LEU A 130 13.53 -10.95 -16.60
CA LEU A 130 13.27 -9.58 -17.06
C LEU A 130 12.55 -8.78 -15.97
N LEU A 131 13.11 -7.62 -15.62
CA LEU A 131 12.51 -6.60 -14.75
C LEU A 131 11.98 -5.44 -15.61
N THR A 132 10.66 -5.35 -15.73
CA THR A 132 10.02 -4.35 -16.60
C THR A 132 10.18 -2.92 -16.08
N TYR A 133 10.40 -2.72 -14.78
CA TYR A 133 10.70 -1.39 -14.23
C TYR A 133 11.95 -0.76 -14.84
N LYS A 134 12.97 -1.56 -15.19
CA LYS A 134 14.22 -1.08 -15.81
C LYS A 134 14.04 -0.51 -17.21
N LEU A 135 12.91 -0.82 -17.86
CA LEU A 135 12.54 -0.30 -19.17
C LEU A 135 11.80 1.05 -19.08
N SER A 136 11.42 1.48 -17.87
CA SER A 136 10.69 2.72 -17.66
C SER A 136 11.60 3.94 -17.69
N GLN A 137 11.03 5.10 -18.04
CA GLN A 137 11.72 6.39 -17.98
C GLN A 137 11.87 6.94 -16.56
N ASP A 138 11.40 6.24 -15.53
CA ASP A 138 11.41 6.71 -14.14
C ASP A 138 12.82 7.06 -13.67
N HIS A 139 13.83 6.32 -14.13
CA HIS A 139 15.23 6.59 -13.83
C HIS A 139 15.68 7.98 -14.35
N LEU A 140 15.17 8.40 -15.52
CA LEU A 140 15.43 9.74 -16.07
C LEU A 140 14.65 10.82 -15.30
N GLU A 141 13.41 10.54 -14.90
CA GLU A 141 12.63 11.47 -14.07
C GLU A 141 13.29 11.70 -12.70
N MET A 142 13.81 10.63 -12.09
CA MET A 142 14.61 10.70 -10.86
C MET A 142 15.87 11.54 -11.07
N PHE A 143 16.57 11.33 -12.18
CA PHE A 143 17.73 12.15 -12.54
C PHE A 143 17.38 13.64 -12.64
N PHE A 144 16.30 13.98 -13.35
CA PHE A 144 15.85 15.38 -13.43
C PHE A 144 15.43 15.96 -12.08
N ALA A 145 14.86 15.15 -11.19
CA ALA A 145 14.57 15.58 -9.83
C ALA A 145 15.86 15.91 -9.04
N ALA A 146 16.90 15.08 -9.17
CA ALA A 146 18.21 15.33 -8.58
C ALA A 146 18.85 16.62 -9.10
N VAL A 147 18.76 16.87 -10.41
CA VAL A 147 19.22 18.13 -11.03
C VAL A 147 18.49 19.33 -10.44
N ARG A 148 17.15 19.30 -10.39
CA ARG A 148 16.34 20.39 -9.80
C ARG A 148 16.68 20.64 -8.33
N ARG A 149 16.95 19.57 -7.55
CA ARG A 149 17.33 19.69 -6.14
C ARG A 149 18.61 20.51 -5.93
N ARG A 150 19.55 20.49 -6.89
CA ARG A 150 20.77 21.32 -6.83
C ARG A 150 20.49 22.81 -7.02
N GLY A 151 19.39 23.19 -7.66
CA GLY A 151 18.94 24.57 -7.85
C GLY A 151 18.27 25.21 -6.63
N GLY A 152 18.11 24.47 -5.52
CA GLY A 152 17.49 24.96 -4.30
C GLY A 152 16.04 25.38 -4.50
N PHE A 153 15.76 26.68 -4.36
CA PHE A 153 14.41 27.23 -4.56
C PHE A 153 14.05 27.46 -6.04
N SER A 154 15.01 27.32 -6.97
CA SER A 154 14.76 27.38 -8.40
C SER A 154 14.53 25.99 -8.99
N ASN A 155 13.28 25.69 -9.34
CA ASN A 155 12.91 24.43 -9.97
C ASN A 155 13.11 24.41 -11.50
N ASN A 156 13.47 25.54 -12.11
CA ASN A 156 13.65 25.68 -13.56
C ASN A 156 15.09 26.16 -13.85
N PRO A 157 16.07 25.23 -13.91
CA PRO A 157 17.45 25.59 -14.17
C PRO A 157 17.63 26.11 -15.60
N THR A 158 18.47 27.12 -15.80
CA THR A 158 18.95 27.50 -17.14
C THR A 158 19.86 26.41 -17.73
N ALA A 159 20.11 26.42 -19.03
CA ALA A 159 21.01 25.44 -19.68
C ALA A 159 22.39 25.37 -19.01
N TRP A 160 22.96 26.53 -18.63
CA TRP A 160 24.21 26.58 -17.88
C TRP A 160 24.09 25.96 -16.49
N GLN A 161 23.02 26.27 -15.75
CA GLN A 161 22.79 25.67 -14.41
C GLN A 161 22.59 24.16 -14.49
N PHE A 162 21.91 23.68 -15.54
CA PHE A 162 21.77 22.26 -15.83
C PHE A 162 23.14 21.62 -16.07
N GLU A 163 23.97 22.20 -16.94
CA GLU A 163 25.31 21.68 -17.24
C GLU A 163 26.18 21.57 -15.97
N GLN A 164 26.18 22.60 -15.12
CA GLN A 164 26.93 22.57 -13.85
C GLN A 164 26.39 21.51 -12.88
N ALA A 165 25.06 21.39 -12.76
CA ALA A 165 24.45 20.37 -11.92
C ALA A 165 24.74 18.95 -12.45
N TYR A 166 24.71 18.76 -13.77
CA TYR A 166 25.05 17.52 -14.45
C TYR A 166 26.51 17.11 -14.17
N LYS A 167 27.48 18.00 -14.42
CA LYS A 167 28.89 17.77 -14.11
C LYS A 167 29.10 17.40 -12.63
N ARG A 168 28.41 18.08 -11.72
CA ARG A 168 28.52 17.80 -10.28
C ARG A 168 27.93 16.45 -9.90
N LEU A 169 26.80 16.05 -10.48
CA LEU A 169 26.16 14.75 -10.25
C LEU A 169 27.02 13.59 -10.76
N LEU A 170 27.73 13.79 -11.88
CA LEU A 170 28.70 12.80 -12.39
C LEU A 170 29.87 12.55 -11.41
N ILE A 171 30.30 13.57 -10.66
CA ILE A 171 31.45 13.47 -9.75
C ILE A 171 31.03 13.01 -8.33
N HIS A 172 29.79 13.27 -7.90
CA HIS A 172 29.30 13.03 -6.53
C HIS A 172 27.98 12.24 -6.51
N SER A 173 28.02 10.96 -6.88
CA SER A 173 26.84 10.11 -7.14
C SER A 173 26.23 9.40 -5.91
N GLU A 174 26.21 10.03 -4.73
CA GLU A 174 25.24 9.65 -3.68
C GLU A 174 23.94 10.43 -3.91
N ILE A 175 23.12 9.95 -4.84
CA ILE A 175 21.81 10.55 -5.15
C ILE A 175 20.79 10.01 -4.15
N ALA A 176 20.60 10.70 -3.02
CA ALA A 176 19.42 10.49 -2.17
C ALA A 176 18.21 11.22 -2.79
N SER A 177 17.14 10.49 -3.10
CA SER A 177 15.85 11.08 -3.49
C SER A 177 15.16 11.76 -2.30
N SER A 178 14.36 12.82 -2.54
CA SER A 178 13.52 13.43 -1.50
C SER A 178 12.18 12.71 -1.36
N GLU A 179 11.61 12.63 -0.15
CA GLU A 179 10.27 12.07 0.13
C GLU A 179 9.12 12.68 -0.70
N SER A 180 9.31 13.90 -1.22
CA SER A 180 8.33 14.63 -2.03
C SER A 180 8.48 14.43 -3.55
N ALA A 181 9.45 13.63 -4.00
CA ALA A 181 9.62 13.30 -5.42
C ALA A 181 8.55 12.29 -5.86
N ASN A 182 8.16 12.35 -7.14
CA ASN A 182 7.18 11.40 -7.69
C ASN A 182 7.66 9.94 -7.67
N CYS A 183 8.98 9.74 -7.68
CA CYS A 183 9.64 8.44 -7.63
C CYS A 183 10.65 8.46 -6.47
N LEU A 184 10.45 7.58 -5.49
CA LEU A 184 11.42 7.33 -4.43
C LEU A 184 12.52 6.41 -4.97
N ALA A 185 13.78 6.67 -4.61
CA ALA A 185 14.87 5.75 -4.89
C ALA A 185 14.68 4.48 -4.05
N GLN A 186 14.34 3.38 -4.72
CA GLN A 186 14.05 2.09 -4.08
C GLN A 186 14.98 0.97 -4.58
N ASP A 187 16.00 1.34 -5.37
CA ASP A 187 17.04 0.41 -5.82
C ASP A 187 18.39 1.15 -5.90
N SER A 188 19.46 0.44 -5.57
CA SER A 188 20.85 0.92 -5.63
C SER A 188 21.39 0.75 -7.05
N THR A 189 20.71 1.32 -8.05
CA THR A 189 21.29 1.41 -9.39
C THR A 189 22.51 2.33 -9.36
N SER A 190 23.69 1.72 -9.26
CA SER A 190 24.95 2.43 -9.40
C SER A 190 25.08 2.92 -10.85
N ILE A 191 24.85 4.21 -11.07
CA ILE A 191 25.35 4.88 -12.27
C ILE A 191 26.88 4.77 -12.17
N LEU A 192 27.54 4.27 -13.23
CA LEU A 192 28.98 4.00 -13.31
C LEU A 192 29.82 4.98 -12.47
N ASN A 193 30.37 4.49 -11.36
CA ASN A 193 31.17 5.28 -10.44
C ASN A 193 32.64 5.25 -10.85
N VAL A 194 33.27 6.42 -10.98
CA VAL A 194 34.73 6.55 -10.89
C VAL A 194 35.06 6.90 -9.44
N THR A 195 35.22 5.89 -8.58
CA THR A 195 35.58 6.10 -7.17
C THR A 195 37.07 6.44 -7.05
N SER A 196 37.38 7.59 -6.44
CA SER A 196 38.76 7.95 -6.06
C SER A 196 39.18 7.43 -4.68
N LYS A 197 38.39 6.54 -4.06
CA LYS A 197 38.67 5.99 -2.71
C LYS A 197 39.14 4.54 -2.79
N LYS A 198 40.30 4.26 -2.19
CA LYS A 198 40.81 2.89 -1.95
C LYS A 198 39.79 2.12 -1.12
N VAL A 199 39.37 0.98 -1.66
CA VAL A 199 38.50 -0.02 -1.03
C VAL A 199 39.13 -0.48 0.29
N LYS A 200 38.41 -0.31 1.41
CA LYS A 200 38.54 -1.20 2.56
C LYS A 200 37.48 -2.28 2.40
N ASN A 201 37.89 -3.53 2.53
CA ASN A 201 37.08 -4.73 2.32
C ASN A 201 35.72 -4.65 3.06
N PRO A 202 34.64 -5.21 2.49
CA PRO A 202 33.33 -5.21 3.12
C PRO A 202 33.31 -6.30 4.19
N SER A 203 33.28 -5.91 5.47
CA SER A 203 32.66 -6.76 6.49
C SER A 203 31.15 -6.72 6.26
N LEU A 204 30.54 -7.91 6.16
CA LEU A 204 29.11 -8.12 6.14
C LEU A 204 28.48 -7.55 7.42
N ASP A 205 28.11 -6.28 7.38
CA ASP A 205 27.07 -5.72 8.25
C ASP A 205 25.88 -5.38 7.36
N VAL A 206 25.18 -6.42 6.93
CA VAL A 206 23.79 -6.30 6.47
C VAL A 206 22.95 -6.05 7.72
N LEU A 207 23.00 -4.81 8.21
CA LEU A 207 21.98 -4.30 9.11
C LEU A 207 20.70 -4.20 8.28
N TYR A 208 19.85 -5.21 8.44
CA TYR A 208 18.43 -5.13 8.16
C TYR A 208 17.85 -3.98 8.97
N GLU A 209 17.92 -2.76 8.43
CA GLU A 209 16.93 -1.74 8.76
C GLU A 209 15.60 -2.27 8.21
N PHE A 210 14.77 -2.79 9.13
CA PHE A 210 13.33 -2.76 8.96
C PHE A 210 12.95 -1.29 8.77
N GLU A 211 13.05 -0.78 7.54
CA GLU A 211 12.09 0.24 7.12
C GLU A 211 10.73 -0.43 7.31
N GLU A 212 10.01 0.01 8.34
CA GLU A 212 8.58 -0.22 8.47
C GLU A 212 7.93 0.37 7.21
N ASP A 213 7.90 -0.44 6.15
CA ASP A 213 6.89 -0.39 5.12
C ASP A 213 5.57 -0.60 5.87
N PHE A 214 5.02 0.50 6.40
CA PHE A 214 3.58 0.67 6.48
C PHE A 214 3.08 0.24 5.11
N SER A 215 2.53 -0.98 5.04
CA SER A 215 1.93 -1.47 3.83
C SER A 215 1.04 -0.34 3.30
N PRO A 216 1.20 0.07 2.02
CA PRO A 216 0.39 1.15 1.47
C PRO A 216 -1.11 0.87 1.56
N ASP A 217 -1.48 -0.38 1.85
CA ASP A 217 -2.83 -0.86 2.13
C ASP A 217 -3.52 -0.16 3.32
N LEU A 218 -2.79 0.47 4.26
CA LEU A 218 -3.39 1.23 5.37
C LEU A 218 -3.52 2.75 5.11
N GLN A 219 -3.02 3.26 3.99
CA GLN A 219 -3.31 4.64 3.52
C GLN A 219 -4.57 4.69 2.64
N GLU A 220 -5.57 3.86 2.94
CA GLU A 220 -6.89 3.96 2.32
C GLU A 220 -7.62 5.19 2.88
N GLN A 221 -7.53 6.29 2.12
CA GLN A 221 -8.31 7.49 2.35
C GLN A 221 -9.79 7.21 2.02
N TYR A 222 -10.56 6.83 3.03
CA TYR A 222 -12.02 6.87 2.96
C TYR A 222 -12.54 8.03 3.80
N ILE A 223 -12.95 9.11 3.11
CA ILE A 223 -13.83 10.12 3.68
C ILE A 223 -15.22 9.51 3.68
N VAL A 224 -15.65 8.96 4.82
CA VAL A 224 -17.08 8.77 5.05
C VAL A 224 -17.41 9.16 6.49
N ASN A 225 -18.03 10.32 6.63
CA ASN A 225 -18.69 10.76 7.86
C ASN A 225 -19.92 9.87 8.11
N HIS A 226 -19.74 8.70 8.71
CA HIS A 226 -20.85 7.87 9.21
C HIS A 226 -20.83 7.79 10.72
N ASN A 227 -21.17 8.91 11.36
CA ASN A 227 -21.27 9.04 12.81
C ASN A 227 -22.55 8.43 13.43
N LYS A 228 -23.29 7.52 12.77
CA LYS A 228 -24.62 7.14 13.29
C LYS A 228 -25.11 5.70 13.11
N ILE A 229 -24.27 4.70 12.84
CA ILE A 229 -24.74 3.30 12.83
C ILE A 229 -23.76 2.42 13.59
N LEU A 230 -24.13 1.98 14.80
CA LEU A 230 -23.33 1.08 15.62
C LEU A 230 -23.41 -0.39 15.14
N ASN A 231 -24.33 -0.71 14.23
CA ASN A 231 -24.62 -2.09 13.79
C ASN A 231 -24.71 -2.21 12.25
N CYS A 232 -23.72 -1.69 11.51
CA CYS A 232 -23.61 -1.98 10.08
C CYS A 232 -22.61 -3.14 9.90
N VAL A 233 -22.98 -4.15 9.09
CA VAL A 233 -22.09 -5.27 8.70
C VAL A 233 -20.71 -4.75 8.26
N TYR A 234 -20.68 -3.61 7.56
CA TYR A 234 -19.46 -2.92 7.15
C TYR A 234 -18.51 -2.60 8.32
N ILE A 235 -19.03 -2.03 9.42
CA ILE A 235 -18.20 -1.63 10.56
C ILE A 235 -17.64 -2.87 11.26
N CYS A 236 -18.44 -3.93 11.39
CA CYS A 236 -17.98 -5.19 11.95
C CYS A 236 -16.82 -5.78 11.13
N ASP A 237 -16.96 -5.81 9.80
CA ASP A 237 -15.93 -6.32 8.91
C ASP A 237 -14.65 -5.46 8.93
N VAL A 238 -14.78 -4.13 9.05
CA VAL A 238 -13.63 -3.20 9.20
C VAL A 238 -12.91 -3.42 10.54
N VAL A 239 -13.66 -3.58 11.64
CA VAL A 239 -13.07 -3.86 12.95
C VAL A 239 -12.35 -5.20 12.94
N GLU A 240 -12.93 -6.23 12.33
CA GLU A 240 -12.28 -7.56 12.19
C GLU A 240 -11.02 -7.48 11.31
N TYR A 241 -11.03 -6.69 10.23
CA TYR A 241 -9.83 -6.45 9.42
C TYR A 241 -8.70 -5.78 10.22
N ILE A 242 -9.00 -4.73 10.98
CA ILE A 242 -8.02 -4.07 11.85
C ILE A 242 -7.54 -5.02 12.96
N ALA A 243 -8.44 -5.83 13.53
CA ALA A 243 -8.11 -6.85 14.52
C ALA A 243 -7.13 -7.88 13.95
N GLY A 244 -7.24 -8.25 12.67
CA GLY A 244 -6.28 -9.11 11.98
C GLY A 244 -4.87 -8.50 11.92
N PHE A 245 -4.75 -7.19 11.67
CA PHE A 245 -3.47 -6.49 11.72
C PHE A 245 -2.89 -6.45 13.15
N VAL A 246 -3.72 -6.14 14.15
CA VAL A 246 -3.30 -6.17 15.57
C VAL A 246 -2.81 -7.57 15.96
N SER A 247 -3.51 -8.60 15.51
CA SER A 247 -3.16 -10.00 15.77
C SER A 247 -1.81 -10.37 15.16
N LYS A 248 -1.56 -9.96 13.92
CA LYS A 248 -0.27 -10.16 13.24
C LYS A 248 0.88 -9.50 14.01
N LYS A 249 0.68 -8.23 14.42
CA LYS A 249 1.69 -7.46 15.15
C LYS A 249 2.00 -8.09 16.52
N LEU A 250 0.97 -8.54 17.23
CA LEU A 250 1.15 -9.21 18.52
C LEU A 250 1.85 -10.56 18.38
N GLY A 251 1.52 -11.35 17.37
CA GLY A 251 2.21 -12.62 17.09
C GLY A 251 3.72 -12.45 16.85
N GLN A 252 4.17 -11.29 16.38
CA GLN A 252 5.59 -10.98 16.16
C GLN A 252 6.28 -10.36 17.39
N THR A 253 5.52 -9.81 18.33
CA THR A 253 6.07 -9.02 19.46
C THR A 253 5.92 -9.71 20.81
N LEU A 254 5.06 -10.72 20.93
CA LEU A 254 4.87 -11.48 22.16
C LEU A 254 5.96 -12.53 22.34
N ASN A 255 6.61 -12.51 23.51
CA ASN A 255 7.62 -13.52 23.88
C ASN A 255 6.98 -14.85 24.35
N CYS A 256 5.69 -14.84 24.72
CA CYS A 256 4.98 -16.03 25.19
C CYS A 256 4.28 -16.74 24.03
N ASN A 257 4.69 -17.99 23.74
CA ASN A 257 4.17 -18.79 22.63
C ASN A 257 2.68 -19.13 22.77
N GLU A 258 2.17 -19.32 23.99
CA GLU A 258 0.75 -19.65 24.22
C GLU A 258 -0.15 -18.43 23.99
N CYS A 259 0.26 -17.26 24.48
CA CYS A 259 -0.43 -16.00 24.21
C CYS A 259 -0.34 -15.58 22.74
N ALA A 260 0.74 -15.90 22.03
CA ALA A 260 0.84 -15.65 20.60
C ALA A 260 -0.15 -16.52 19.80
N LYS A 261 -0.30 -17.80 20.17
CA LYS A 261 -1.26 -18.72 19.53
C LYS A 261 -2.71 -18.33 19.78
N SER A 262 -3.04 -17.82 20.97
CA SER A 262 -4.42 -17.47 21.33
C SER A 262 -4.99 -16.25 20.59
N VAL A 263 -4.15 -15.52 19.85
CA VAL A 263 -4.50 -14.28 19.14
C VAL A 263 -4.81 -14.52 17.66
N THR A 264 -4.38 -15.66 17.09
CA THR A 264 -4.60 -15.99 15.67
C THR A 264 -5.39 -17.28 15.48
N THR A 265 -6.28 -17.34 14.50
CA THR A 265 -7.03 -18.55 14.08
C THR A 265 -6.80 -18.89 12.61
N SER A 266 -7.14 -20.13 12.22
CA SER A 266 -7.17 -20.57 10.82
C SER A 266 -8.42 -20.09 10.06
N ASP A 267 -9.52 -19.90 10.77
CA ASP A 267 -10.83 -19.58 10.20
C ASP A 267 -11.29 -18.16 10.56
N SER A 268 -11.85 -17.47 9.57
CA SER A 268 -12.45 -16.13 9.70
C SER A 268 -13.74 -16.05 8.91
N THR A 269 -14.77 -15.49 9.54
CA THR A 269 -16.10 -15.28 8.95
C THR A 269 -16.21 -13.96 8.19
N CYS A 270 -15.27 -13.02 8.36
CA CYS A 270 -15.30 -11.72 7.67
C CYS A 270 -15.07 -11.84 6.17
N LYS A 271 -16.06 -11.37 5.40
CA LYS A 271 -16.04 -11.36 3.94
C LYS A 271 -14.96 -10.42 3.39
N LEU A 272 -14.80 -9.25 4.00
CA LEU A 272 -13.79 -8.24 3.62
C LEU A 272 -12.37 -8.78 3.78
N LEU A 273 -12.07 -9.42 4.91
CA LEU A 273 -10.76 -10.00 5.19
C LEU A 273 -10.45 -11.11 4.18
N ASN A 274 -11.43 -11.98 3.89
CA ASN A 274 -11.26 -13.07 2.93
C ASN A 274 -11.01 -12.56 1.51
N ARG A 275 -11.69 -11.48 1.07
CA ARG A 275 -11.44 -10.86 -0.24
C ARG A 275 -10.06 -10.22 -0.36
N LYS A 276 -9.64 -9.48 0.68
CA LYS A 276 -8.33 -8.80 0.67
C LYS A 276 -7.16 -9.73 0.95
N ASN A 277 -7.40 -10.96 1.44
CA ASN A 277 -6.33 -11.87 1.80
C ASN A 277 -5.67 -12.50 0.57
N ARG A 278 -4.39 -12.15 0.36
CA ARG A 278 -3.53 -12.71 -0.69
C ARG A 278 -2.43 -13.61 -0.11
N GLY A 279 -2.67 -14.18 1.07
CA GLY A 279 -1.75 -15.07 1.80
C GLY A 279 -0.88 -14.38 2.85
N GLY A 280 -0.97 -13.05 2.98
CA GLY A 280 -0.16 -12.26 3.92
C GLY A 280 -0.90 -11.69 5.14
N LEU A 281 -2.24 -11.86 5.20
CA LEU A 281 -3.07 -11.35 6.29
C LEU A 281 -3.31 -12.43 7.35
N SER A 282 -3.28 -12.01 8.62
CA SER A 282 -3.59 -12.87 9.76
C SER A 282 -5.07 -12.77 10.12
N LYS A 283 -5.67 -13.91 10.47
CA LYS A 283 -7.07 -13.98 10.92
C LYS A 283 -7.13 -13.89 12.45
N PRO A 284 -7.86 -12.92 13.00
CA PRO A 284 -7.96 -12.71 14.45
C PRO A 284 -8.89 -13.74 15.09
N THR A 285 -8.66 -14.07 16.36
CA THR A 285 -9.61 -14.87 17.15
C THR A 285 -10.85 -14.05 17.52
N LYS A 286 -11.97 -14.74 17.79
CA LYS A 286 -13.24 -14.10 18.19
C LYS A 286 -13.08 -13.18 19.41
N ASP A 287 -12.19 -13.53 20.32
CA ASP A 287 -11.93 -12.74 21.54
C ASP A 287 -11.21 -11.44 21.22
N VAL A 288 -10.24 -11.46 20.29
CA VAL A 288 -9.58 -10.23 19.81
C VAL A 288 -10.57 -9.32 19.10
N VAL A 289 -11.47 -9.89 18.28
CA VAL A 289 -12.54 -9.12 17.61
C VAL A 289 -13.46 -8.46 18.63
N LYS A 290 -13.92 -9.19 19.66
CA LYS A 290 -14.76 -8.64 20.74
C LYS A 290 -14.07 -7.45 21.44
N VAL A 291 -12.80 -7.59 21.80
CA VAL A 291 -12.01 -6.51 22.43
C VAL A 291 -11.93 -5.29 21.52
N CYS A 292 -11.66 -5.49 20.22
CA CYS A 292 -11.58 -4.39 19.25
C CYS A 292 -12.95 -3.72 19.01
N THR A 293 -14.06 -4.46 19.04
CA THR A 293 -15.41 -3.91 18.89
C THR A 293 -15.77 -2.99 20.06
N VAL A 294 -15.43 -3.38 21.29
CA VAL A 294 -15.60 -2.51 22.47
C VAL A 294 -14.73 -1.26 22.37
N ALA A 295 -13.49 -1.41 21.91
CA ALA A 295 -12.59 -0.29 21.69
C ALA A 295 -13.14 0.71 20.66
N GLU A 296 -13.64 0.23 19.51
CA GLU A 296 -14.22 1.08 18.46
C GLU A 296 -15.48 1.81 18.95
N GLY A 297 -16.32 1.16 19.77
CA GLY A 297 -17.46 1.81 20.42
C GLY A 297 -17.04 3.01 21.25
N ILE A 298 -15.97 2.88 22.03
CA ILE A 298 -15.44 3.94 22.90
C ILE A 298 -14.85 5.10 22.08
N ILE A 299 -14.09 4.80 21.03
CA ILE A 299 -13.54 5.83 20.13
C ILE A 299 -14.65 6.67 19.52
N LYS A 300 -15.75 6.04 19.09
CA LYS A 300 -16.89 6.75 18.49
C LYS A 300 -17.66 7.61 19.48
N THR A 301 -17.68 7.25 20.76
CA THR A 301 -18.30 8.08 21.81
C THR A 301 -17.43 9.26 22.23
N GLU A 302 -16.11 9.18 22.04
CA GLU A 302 -15.19 10.25 22.45
C GLU A 302 -15.16 11.36 21.39
N THR A 303 -15.49 12.59 21.79
CA THR A 303 -15.53 13.75 20.89
C THR A 303 -14.25 14.60 20.93
N ASN A 304 -13.51 14.55 22.04
CA ASN A 304 -12.32 15.38 22.26
C ASN A 304 -11.05 14.54 22.40
N PHE A 305 -10.18 14.63 21.39
CA PHE A 305 -8.92 13.89 21.35
C PHE A 305 -7.69 14.71 21.81
N SER A 306 -7.87 15.99 22.15
CA SER A 306 -6.78 16.92 22.49
C SER A 306 -6.41 16.93 23.98
N ILE A 307 -6.66 15.84 24.70
CA ILE A 307 -6.45 15.74 26.15
C ILE A 307 -5.11 15.03 26.41
N PRO A 308 -4.28 15.49 27.38
CA PRO A 308 -3.09 14.75 27.79
C PRO A 308 -3.44 13.34 28.27
N ASN A 309 -2.58 12.36 27.98
CA ASN A 309 -2.75 10.95 28.38
C ASN A 309 -4.03 10.26 27.85
N ILE A 310 -4.52 10.67 26.68
CA ILE A 310 -5.72 10.08 26.07
C ILE A 310 -5.66 8.55 25.93
N MET A 311 -4.49 7.98 25.63
CA MET A 311 -4.31 6.54 25.52
C MET A 311 -4.67 5.79 26.81
N LEU A 312 -4.25 6.30 27.97
CA LEU A 312 -4.55 5.68 29.26
C LEU A 312 -6.04 5.80 29.60
N LYS A 313 -6.67 6.93 29.27
CA LYS A 313 -8.11 7.15 29.45
C LYS A 313 -8.94 6.16 28.62
N LEU A 314 -8.58 6.00 27.33
CA LEU A 314 -9.26 5.09 26.41
C LEU A 314 -9.11 3.62 26.85
N ILE A 315 -7.89 3.21 27.22
CA ILE A 315 -7.65 1.86 27.74
C ILE A 315 -8.44 1.62 29.02
N SER A 316 -8.43 2.56 29.96
CA SER A 316 -9.18 2.42 31.23
C SER A 316 -10.69 2.33 30.99
N ALA A 317 -11.22 3.11 30.04
CA ALA A 317 -12.63 3.04 29.65
C ALA A 317 -12.97 1.68 29.01
N ALA A 318 -12.10 1.15 28.14
CA ALA A 318 -12.30 -0.15 27.50
C ALA A 318 -12.24 -1.29 28.51
N MET A 319 -11.27 -1.26 29.43
CA MET A 319 -11.13 -2.26 30.49
C MET A 319 -12.36 -2.34 31.39
N ARG A 320 -13.08 -1.22 31.64
CA ARG A 320 -14.33 -1.23 32.42
C ARG A 320 -15.52 -1.87 31.69
N ASN A 321 -15.51 -1.83 30.36
CA ASN A 321 -16.62 -2.32 29.53
C ASN A 321 -16.40 -3.76 29.02
N LEU A 322 -15.28 -4.39 29.37
CA LEU A 322 -14.95 -5.77 28.98
C LEU A 322 -15.35 -6.75 30.08
N ASN A 323 -16.00 -7.84 29.69
CA ASN A 323 -16.24 -8.96 30.59
C ASN A 323 -15.06 -9.95 30.54
N PHE A 324 -14.12 -9.81 31.47
CA PHE A 324 -12.90 -10.64 31.52
C PHE A 324 -13.18 -12.14 31.67
N ARG A 325 -14.33 -12.53 32.21
CA ARG A 325 -14.69 -13.94 32.44
C ARG A 325 -15.00 -14.71 31.15
N GLU A 326 -15.25 -14.00 30.05
CA GLU A 326 -15.65 -14.60 28.76
C GLU A 326 -14.56 -14.50 27.69
N LEU A 327 -13.38 -13.96 28.01
CA LEU A 327 -12.30 -13.70 27.07
C LEU A 327 -11.11 -14.62 27.33
N PHE A 328 -10.56 -15.20 26.27
CA PHE A 328 -9.37 -16.05 26.31
C PHE A 328 -9.51 -17.23 27.29
N LEU A 329 -10.66 -17.93 27.26
CA LEU A 329 -10.90 -19.12 28.08
C LEU A 329 -9.82 -20.20 27.90
N CYS A 330 -9.21 -20.28 26.71
CA CYS A 330 -8.11 -21.19 26.39
C CYS A 330 -6.80 -20.87 27.15
N LEU A 331 -6.68 -19.69 27.77
CA LEU A 331 -5.54 -19.30 28.60
C LEU A 331 -5.86 -19.38 30.11
N SER A 332 -7.05 -19.88 30.48
CA SER A 332 -7.48 -19.93 31.89
C SER A 332 -6.56 -20.80 32.74
N GLU A 333 -6.11 -21.95 32.23
CA GLU A 333 -5.14 -22.83 32.89
C GLU A 333 -3.73 -22.22 32.94
N HIS A 334 -3.29 -21.59 31.85
CA HIS A 334 -1.98 -20.91 31.73
C HIS A 334 -1.80 -19.74 32.71
N CYS A 335 -2.91 -19.13 33.15
CA CYS A 335 -2.89 -17.96 34.03
C CYS A 335 -3.15 -18.31 35.51
N THR A 336 -3.27 -19.59 35.86
CA THR A 336 -3.62 -20.02 37.23
C THR A 336 -2.56 -19.69 38.28
N GLU A 337 -1.28 -19.63 37.88
CA GLU A 337 -0.14 -19.39 38.80
C GLU A 337 0.34 -17.92 38.81
N GLN A 338 -0.42 -16.99 38.20
CA GLN A 338 0.02 -15.61 38.01
C GLN A 338 -0.67 -14.61 38.95
N ASP A 339 0.01 -13.49 39.21
CA ASP A 339 -0.52 -12.41 40.05
C ASP A 339 -1.83 -11.84 39.48
N PRO A 340 -2.89 -11.64 40.30
CA PRO A 340 -4.19 -11.16 39.83
C PRO A 340 -4.18 -9.80 39.12
N LEU A 341 -3.15 -8.98 39.36
CA LEU A 341 -3.00 -7.64 38.78
C LEU A 341 -2.04 -7.61 37.57
N ASP A 342 -1.16 -8.60 37.44
CA ASP A 342 -0.12 -8.71 36.40
C ASP A 342 -0.24 -9.98 35.54
N GLY A 343 -1.41 -10.62 35.55
CA GLY A 343 -1.69 -11.77 34.70
C GLY A 343 -1.53 -11.48 33.20
N HIS A 344 -1.00 -12.46 32.47
CA HIS A 344 -0.77 -12.42 31.03
C HIS A 344 -2.02 -12.05 30.24
N ILE A 345 -3.22 -12.44 30.68
CA ILE A 345 -4.49 -12.05 30.04
C ILE A 345 -4.71 -10.52 30.12
N ILE A 346 -4.47 -9.91 31.28
CA ILE A 346 -4.63 -8.46 31.46
C ILE A 346 -3.61 -7.71 30.63
N GLN A 347 -2.36 -8.18 30.62
CA GLN A 347 -1.30 -7.61 29.79
C GLN A 347 -1.61 -7.74 28.30
N LEU A 348 -2.10 -8.90 27.86
CA LEU A 348 -2.48 -9.16 26.47
C LEU A 348 -3.62 -8.24 26.02
N ILE A 349 -4.68 -8.10 26.81
CA ILE A 349 -5.80 -7.19 26.50
C ILE A 349 -5.31 -5.74 26.45
N ARG A 350 -4.47 -5.31 27.38
CA ARG A 350 -3.87 -3.96 27.36
C ARG A 350 -3.05 -3.72 26.09
N LEU A 351 -2.27 -4.71 25.64
CA LEU A 351 -1.49 -4.63 24.40
C LEU A 351 -2.38 -4.58 23.14
N ILE A 352 -3.44 -5.38 23.08
CA ILE A 352 -4.44 -5.34 22.00
C ILE A 352 -5.05 -3.94 21.91
N LEU A 353 -5.56 -3.41 23.04
CA LEU A 353 -6.18 -2.10 23.11
C LEU A 353 -5.19 -0.99 22.72
N LYS A 354 -3.96 -1.03 23.25
CA LYS A 354 -2.92 -0.05 22.92
C LYS A 354 -2.62 0.00 21.42
N ASN A 355 -2.43 -1.16 20.78
CA ASN A 355 -2.18 -1.22 19.35
C ASN A 355 -3.39 -0.72 18.55
N TYR A 356 -4.61 -1.13 18.91
CA TYR A 356 -5.84 -0.71 18.25
C TYR A 356 -6.05 0.82 18.32
N PHE A 357 -6.00 1.40 19.53
CA PHE A 357 -6.17 2.84 19.72
C PHE A 357 -5.10 3.65 18.99
N THR A 358 -3.85 3.17 18.94
CA THR A 358 -2.76 3.86 18.22
C THR A 358 -3.08 3.98 16.73
N ILE A 359 -3.52 2.89 16.10
CA ILE A 359 -3.89 2.88 14.67
C ILE A 359 -5.06 3.84 14.41
N ARG A 360 -6.10 3.79 15.24
CA ARG A 360 -7.31 4.60 15.07
C ARG A 360 -7.05 6.09 15.33
N LEU A 361 -6.27 6.46 16.34
CA LEU A 361 -5.89 7.85 16.59
C LEU A 361 -5.03 8.42 15.45
N HIS A 362 -4.10 7.63 14.92
CA HIS A 362 -3.33 8.03 13.75
C HIS A 362 -4.24 8.30 12.54
N HIS A 363 -5.20 7.39 12.28
CA HIS A 363 -6.20 7.59 11.23
C HIS A 363 -6.99 8.88 11.43
N ILE A 364 -7.55 9.12 12.63
CA ILE A 364 -8.33 10.33 12.95
C ILE A 364 -7.49 11.60 12.76
N ASN A 365 -6.24 11.60 13.22
CA ASN A 365 -5.32 12.73 13.05
C ASN A 365 -4.99 12.98 11.58
N SER A 366 -4.76 11.91 10.81
CA SER A 366 -4.55 12.02 9.37
C SER A 366 -5.76 12.59 8.64
N THR A 367 -6.99 12.28 9.07
CA THR A 367 -8.22 12.87 8.50
C THR A 367 -8.35 14.35 8.85
N LYS A 368 -8.08 14.73 10.11
CA LYS A 368 -8.15 16.14 10.56
C LYS A 368 -7.07 17.03 9.96
N ASN A 369 -5.87 16.49 9.72
CA ASN A 369 -4.74 17.22 9.14
C ASN A 369 -4.83 17.39 7.61
N GLN A 370 -5.95 17.03 6.97
CA GLN A 370 -6.15 17.30 5.56
C GLN A 370 -6.29 18.82 5.34
N ILE A 371 -5.21 19.44 4.85
CA ILE A 371 -5.18 20.85 4.47
C ILE A 371 -6.20 21.08 3.36
N THR A 372 -7.27 21.82 3.68
CA THR A 372 -8.38 22.16 2.78
C THR A 372 -7.92 23.06 1.62
N ASP A 373 -6.99 23.99 1.87
CA ASP A 373 -6.48 24.94 0.88
C ASP A 373 -4.96 24.92 0.74
N ARG A 374 -4.47 24.27 -0.31
CA ARG A 374 -3.04 24.29 -0.65
C ARG A 374 -2.73 25.44 -1.62
N ILE A 375 -2.68 26.66 -1.09
CA ILE A 375 -2.44 27.91 -1.83
C ILE A 375 -1.19 27.82 -2.74
N ARG A 376 -0.10 27.25 -2.22
CA ARG A 376 1.15 27.05 -2.98
C ARG A 376 0.99 26.11 -4.17
N GLN A 377 0.17 25.06 -4.05
CA GLN A 377 -0.07 24.10 -5.14
C GLN A 377 -0.87 24.73 -6.28
N ARG A 378 -1.86 25.57 -5.95
CA ARG A 378 -2.69 26.28 -6.94
C ARG A 378 -1.89 27.28 -7.77
N LEU A 379 -0.94 27.97 -7.14
CA LEU A 379 -0.15 29.03 -7.78
C LEU A 379 1.19 28.55 -8.37
N THR A 380 1.53 27.25 -8.26
CA THR A 380 2.83 26.70 -8.69
C THR A 380 3.19 27.07 -10.13
N LYS A 381 2.23 26.95 -11.07
CA LYS A 381 2.46 27.27 -12.48
C LYS A 381 2.64 28.77 -12.70
N THR A 382 1.80 29.58 -12.06
CA THR A 382 1.86 31.05 -12.14
C THR A 382 3.15 31.61 -11.54
N ILE A 383 3.71 30.95 -10.52
CA ILE A 383 4.98 31.32 -9.89
C ILE A 383 6.17 30.88 -10.75
N HIS A 384 6.15 29.66 -11.31
CA HIS A 384 7.26 29.14 -12.10
C HIS A 384 7.39 29.75 -13.50
N PHE A 385 6.28 30.20 -14.08
CA PHE A 385 6.23 30.75 -15.44
C PHE A 385 5.87 32.24 -15.47
N ARG A 386 6.06 32.97 -14.37
CA ARG A 386 5.64 34.38 -14.28
C ARG A 386 6.31 35.31 -15.32
N ASN A 387 7.44 34.88 -15.88
CA ASN A 387 8.27 35.63 -16.84
C ASN A 387 8.44 34.88 -18.17
N GLN A 388 7.56 33.92 -18.47
CA GLN A 388 7.39 33.31 -19.81
C GLN A 388 6.00 33.68 -20.32
#